data_AF-A0A060CD88-F1
#
_entry.id   AF-A0A060CD88-F1
#
_cell.length_a   1.000
_cell.length_b   1.000
_cell.length_c   1.000
_cell.angle_alpha   90.00
_cell.angle_beta   90.00
_cell.angle_gamma   90.00
#
_symmetry.space_group_name_H-M   'P 1'
#
loop_
_entity.id
_entity.type
_entity.pdbx_description
1 polymer ?
#
loop_
_entity_poly.entity_id
_entity_poly.type
_entity_poly.pdbx_seq_one_letter_code
_entity_poly.pdbx_strand_id
1 'polypeptide(L)' 'MINMTPLYPATSKPVDIFQAQKAMQRRYWFADVQALGTYPRHMEAFLAANNLRDDITAEDRITLREGTVDLYWV' A
#
# COMPACT_ATOMS: atom_id res chain seq x y z
N MET A 1 -2.93 3.65 12.77
CA MET A 1 -3.10 5.09 12.48
C MET A 1 -2.44 5.35 11.15
N ILE A 2 -3.15 5.93 10.19
CA ILE A 2 -2.61 6.24 8.85
C ILE A 2 -2.60 7.76 8.67
N ASN A 3 -1.51 8.33 8.17
CA ASN A 3 -1.51 9.74 7.77
C ASN A 3 -2.10 9.86 6.36
N MET A 4 -3.36 10.25 6.29
CA MET A 4 -4.05 10.43 5.03
C MET A 4 -3.95 11.88 4.55
N THR A 5 -3.16 12.07 3.49
CA THR A 5 -3.19 13.32 2.71
C THR A 5 -3.63 12.94 1.30
N PRO A 6 -4.87 13.28 0.90
CA PRO A 6 -5.34 12.98 -0.45
C PRO A 6 -4.57 13.80 -1.50
N LEU A 7 -4.20 13.15 -2.61
CA LEU A 7 -3.61 13.81 -3.77
C LEU A 7 -4.63 13.82 -4.91
N TYR A 8 -4.98 15.01 -5.36
CA TYR A 8 -5.84 15.20 -6.52
C TYR A 8 -5.01 15.39 -7.79
N PRO A 9 -5.52 14.96 -8.94
CA PRO A 9 -4.89 15.24 -10.22
C PRO A 9 -4.95 16.74 -10.54
N ALA A 10 -3.90 17.27 -11.17
CA ALA A 10 -3.84 18.68 -11.55
C ALA A 10 -4.86 19.02 -12.66
N THR A 11 -5.15 18.07 -13.55
CA THR A 11 -6.14 18.21 -14.63
C THR A 11 -6.89 16.90 -14.85
N SER A 12 -7.96 16.93 -15.65
CA SER A 12 -8.72 15.74 -16.06
C SER A 12 -8.00 14.90 -17.14
N LYS A 13 -6.73 15.19 -17.45
CA LYS A 13 -5.96 14.38 -18.41
C LYS A 13 -5.72 12.97 -17.83
N PRO A 14 -5.82 11.90 -18.65
CA PRO A 14 -5.61 10.54 -18.18
C PRO A 14 -4.26 10.31 -17.49
N VAL A 15 -3.21 11.00 -17.95
CA VAL A 15 -1.87 10.92 -17.35
C VAL A 15 -1.85 11.47 -15.93
N ASP A 16 -2.48 12.61 -15.67
CA ASP A 16 -2.50 13.26 -14.35
C ASP A 16 -3.36 12.45 -13.36
N ILE A 17 -4.48 11.89 -13.85
CA ILE A 17 -5.33 10.98 -13.08
C ILE A 17 -4.55 9.73 -12.67
N PHE A 18 -3.82 9.11 -13.60
CA PHE A 18 -3.04 7.92 -13.32
C PHE A 18 -1.91 8.20 -12.33
N GLN A 19 -1.23 9.35 -12.44
CA GLN A 19 -0.20 9.76 -11.49
C GLN A 19 -0.76 9.99 -10.09
N ALA A 20 -1.91 10.67 -9.97
CA ALA A 20 -2.59 10.86 -8.69
C ALA A 20 -2.98 9.52 -8.06
N GLN A 21 -3.52 8.58 -8.84
CA GLN A 21 -3.86 7.24 -8.37
C GLN A 21 -2.62 6.46 -7.90
N LYS A 22 -1.51 6.52 -8.64
CA LYS A 22 -0.25 5.87 -8.24
C LYS A 22 0.32 6.47 -6.96
N ALA A 23 0.25 7.78 -6.79
CA ALA A 23 0.68 8.44 -5.57
C ALA A 23 -0.20 8.04 -4.36
N MET A 24 -1.51 7.90 -4.56
CA MET A 24 -2.42 7.42 -3.53
C MET A 24 -2.19 5.95 -3.17
N GLN A 25 -1.92 5.08 -4.14
CA GLN A 25 -1.55 3.68 -3.89
C GLN A 25 -0.34 3.55 -2.95
N ARG A 26 0.66 4.44 -3.08
CA ARG A 26 1.82 4.51 -2.17
C ARG A 26 1.50 4.95 -0.75
N ARG A 27 0.32 5.55 -0.52
CA ARG A 27 -0.16 5.88 0.84
C ARG A 27 -1.06 4.76 1.38
N TYR A 28 -1.92 4.21 0.54
CA TYR A 28 -2.88 3.20 0.97
C TYR A 28 -2.28 1.84 1.29
N TRP A 29 -1.15 1.45 0.69
CA TRP A 29 -0.61 0.11 0.94
C TRP A 29 -0.27 -0.15 2.41
N PHE A 30 0.00 0.89 3.22
CA PHE A 30 0.14 0.74 4.67
C PHE A 30 -1.18 0.30 5.31
N ALA A 31 -2.31 0.91 4.95
CA ALA A 31 -3.61 0.45 5.40
C ALA A 31 -3.95 -0.93 4.82
N ASP A 32 -3.64 -1.21 3.56
CA ASP A 32 -3.91 -2.51 2.95
C ASP A 32 -3.18 -3.64 3.70
N VAL A 33 -1.90 -3.45 4.05
CA VAL A 33 -1.13 -4.45 4.80
C VAL A 33 -1.72 -4.67 6.18
N GLN A 34 -2.08 -3.60 6.88
CA GLN A 34 -2.53 -3.73 8.25
C GLN A 34 -4.03 -4.10 8.38
N ALA A 35 -4.86 -3.84 7.36
CA ALA A 35 -6.30 -4.15 7.35
C ALA A 35 -6.62 -5.46 6.62
N LEU A 36 -5.97 -5.69 5.48
CA LEU A 36 -6.18 -6.90 4.67
C LEU A 36 -5.17 -8.00 5.00
N GLY A 37 -4.15 -7.69 5.81
CA GLY A 37 -3.12 -8.65 6.23
C GLY A 37 -2.25 -9.16 5.08
N THR A 38 -2.23 -8.43 3.96
CA THR A 38 -1.55 -8.87 2.74
C THR A 38 -0.88 -7.71 2.02
N TYR A 39 0.24 -7.99 1.34
CA TYR A 39 0.90 -7.01 0.50
C TYR A 39 0.18 -6.89 -0.85
N PRO A 40 -0.21 -5.67 -1.26
CA PRO A 40 -0.79 -5.47 -2.58
C PRO A 40 0.21 -5.83 -3.70
N ARG A 41 -0.28 -6.48 -4.76
CA ARG A 41 0.53 -6.90 -5.92
C ARG A 41 1.37 -5.77 -6.52
N HIS A 42 0.84 -4.55 -6.56
CA HIS A 42 1.55 -3.40 -7.12
C HIS A 42 2.75 -2.98 -6.26
N MET A 43 2.68 -3.17 -4.95
CA MET A 43 3.79 -2.91 -4.03
C MET A 43 4.81 -4.04 -4.05
N GLU A 44 4.39 -5.30 -4.13
CA GLU A 44 5.34 -6.41 -4.28
C GLU A 44 6.20 -6.25 -5.54
N ALA A 45 5.59 -5.88 -6.67
CA ALA A 45 6.32 -5.59 -7.90
C ALA A 45 7.30 -4.40 -7.75
N PHE A 46 6.91 -3.35 -7.00
CA PHE A 46 7.77 -2.20 -6.75
C PHE A 46 8.95 -2.55 -5.84
N LEU A 47 8.73 -3.32 -4.77
CA LEU A 47 9.77 -3.71 -3.83
C LEU A 47 10.78 -4.65 -4.48
N ALA A 48 10.32 -5.60 -5.29
CA ALA A 48 11.17 -6.49 -6.07
C ALA A 48 12.00 -5.74 -7.11
N ALA A 49 11.42 -4.74 -7.78
CA ALA A 49 12.15 -3.93 -8.76
C ALA A 49 13.25 -3.05 -8.14
N ASN A 50 13.13 -2.69 -6.85
CA ASN A 50 14.08 -1.83 -6.15
C ASN A 50 14.97 -2.58 -5.16
N ASN A 51 14.87 -3.92 -5.06
CA ASN A 51 15.61 -4.76 -4.10
C ASN A 51 15.51 -4.24 -2.65
N LEU A 52 14.30 -3.86 -2.22
CA LEU A 52 14.09 -3.21 -0.92
C LEU A 52 13.68 -4.18 0.20
N ARG A 53 13.35 -5.45 -0.09
CA ARG A 53 12.77 -6.35 0.91
C ARG A 53 12.92 -7.83 0.53
N ASP A 54 14.10 -8.37 0.80
CA ASP A 54 14.46 -9.77 0.53
C ASP A 54 14.27 -10.69 1.75
N ASP A 55 13.89 -10.15 2.91
CA ASP A 55 13.91 -10.81 4.23
C ASP A 55 12.55 -11.29 4.74
N ILE A 56 11.47 -11.19 3.94
CA ILE A 56 10.12 -11.60 4.37
C ILE A 56 9.96 -13.12 4.44
N THR A 57 9.60 -13.64 5.61
CA THR A 57 9.38 -15.08 5.83
C THR A 57 7.94 -15.51 5.56
N ALA A 58 7.68 -16.82 5.52
CA ALA A 58 6.33 -17.35 5.37
C ALA A 58 5.49 -17.10 6.64
N GLU A 59 6.13 -17.19 7.80
CA GLU A 59 5.57 -16.92 9.11
C GLU A 59 5.07 -15.47 9.21
N ASP A 60 5.84 -14.50 8.73
CA ASP A 60 5.43 -13.08 8.73
C ASP A 60 4.14 -12.86 7.94
N ARG A 61 3.96 -13.58 6.82
CA ARG A 61 2.73 -13.50 6.01
C ARG A 61 1.52 -14.08 6.72
N ILE A 62 1.72 -15.11 7.55
CA ILE A 62 0.67 -15.69 8.39
C ILE A 62 0.32 -14.71 9.50
N THR A 63 1.32 -14.18 10.21
CA THR A 63 1.12 -13.20 11.28
C THR A 63 0.39 -11.95 10.79
N LEU A 64 0.71 -11.44 9.60
CA LEU A 64 -0.01 -10.30 9.02
C LEU A 64 -1.49 -10.60 8.75
N ARG A 65 -1.79 -11.83 8.31
CA ARG A 65 -3.16 -12.25 8.00
C ARG A 65 -4.01 -12.48 9.25
N GLU A 66 -3.38 -12.93 10.33
CA GLU A 66 -4.04 -13.14 11.63
C GLU A 66 -4.13 -11.85 12.46
N GLY A 67 -3.19 -10.92 12.26
CA GLY A 67 -3.06 -9.66 12.99
C GLY A 67 -3.72 -8.44 12.31
N THR A 68 -4.78 -8.63 11.53
CA THR A 68 -5.52 -7.52 10.93
C THR A 68 -6.27 -6.75 12.00
N VAL A 69 -6.22 -5.42 11.99
CA VAL A 69 -6.96 -4.64 13.00
C VAL A 69 -8.43 -4.49 12.64
N ASP A 70 -9.23 -4.23 13.68
CA ASP A 70 -10.67 -3.99 13.56
C ASP A 70 -11.03 -2.55 13.13
N LEU A 71 -10.19 -1.55 13.46
CA LEU A 71 -10.43 -0.14 13.12
C LEU A 71 -9.14 0.65 12.92
N TYR A 72 -9.13 1.51 11.89
CA TYR A 72 -8.08 2.52 11.68
C TYR A 72 -8.65 3.93 11.77
N TRP A 73 -8.06 4.74 12.65
CA TRP A 73 -8.25 6.19 12.66
C TRP A 73 -7.29 6.84 11.66
N VAL A 74 -7.83 7.82 10.92
CA VAL A 74 -7.24 8.51 9.76
C VAL A 74 -6.91 9.94 10.12
#